data_AF-A0A2B4SIY8-F1
#
_entry.id   AF-A0A2B4SIY8-F1
#
_cell.length_a   1.000
_cell.length_b   1.000
_cell.length_c   1.000
_cell.angle_alpha   90.00
_cell.angle_beta   90.00
_cell.angle_gamma   90.00
#
_symmetry.space_group_name_H-M   'P 1'
#
loop_
_entity.id
_entity.type
_entity.pdbx_description
1 polymer ?
#
loop_
_entity_poly.entity_id
_entity_poly.type
_entity_poly.pdbx_seq_one_letter_code
_entity_poly.pdbx_strand_id
1 'polypeptide(L)'
;MKFGSWTHDESRLDMRILTNASSDDIYTEHGEWQLLGLEQKRTSKFYDCCPKPYVDITYTIHVRRKPLFYTLYLIVPAIIITAMVLVGFYLPPESGERMQLGITVLLAMIVFLQLVYQNLPSTSNSAPLLGKYYIVTMFLISLSLAATCLVLNFSYGRHCDGEMPIFFSCNLSKELTEKDMSRFLVLLSYSVLFMMSAAGGKDGPISPKKYQSQIRAGFSTNWFKTEKPMNKYSEQNIKDVHDRGFSNLRIRCRADLYSYDYSAVKFKRFLGFLTTVVDHSLKHNVIPIISWIHHRAEAYATKKDHDAYVAWWTAVAQQLKDRDYRLSFNLFTELGIDTCKEEGKSCDESLRVRTDKYNQWTKDVTKAIRGTGGKNAKRILILASPGKTAKDLPDIDPEIYKNDPYMMAEWHLYASGPNKVKDSQKFWSGDGKSGGQANVEEAISYATTFSKKTGLLTYLGAWMPQDNTKGNITETEAIKFSRFFVEELRKKNIPWSLNVLDN
;
A
#
# COMPACT_ATOMS: atom_id res chain seq x y z
N MET A 1 -25.26 7.85 -3.97
CA MET A 1 -26.58 7.30 -4.35
C MET A 1 -27.02 7.90 -5.68
N LYS A 2 -27.72 7.16 -6.54
CA LYS A 2 -28.11 7.60 -7.89
C LYS A 2 -29.61 7.38 -8.07
N PHE A 3 -30.34 8.42 -8.45
CA PHE A 3 -31.79 8.38 -8.69
C PHE A 3 -32.05 8.69 -10.16
N GLY A 4 -32.86 7.85 -10.81
CA GLY A 4 -33.15 7.93 -12.23
C GLY A 4 -34.38 7.10 -12.56
N SER A 5 -35.15 7.50 -13.55
CA SER A 5 -36.22 6.65 -14.08
C SER A 5 -35.63 5.63 -15.05
N TRP A 6 -36.05 4.37 -14.91
CA TRP A 6 -35.67 3.33 -15.86
C TRP A 6 -36.58 3.31 -17.10
N THR A 7 -37.79 3.86 -16.98
CA THR A 7 -38.86 3.74 -17.99
C THR A 7 -39.14 5.05 -18.72
N HIS A 8 -38.83 6.20 -18.12
CA HIS A 8 -39.18 7.51 -18.65
C HIS A 8 -37.91 8.29 -19.03
N ASP A 9 -37.88 8.79 -20.26
CA ASP A 9 -36.85 9.68 -20.78
C ASP A 9 -37.05 11.14 -20.32
N GLU A 10 -36.08 12.00 -20.58
CA GLU A 10 -36.07 13.42 -20.17
C GLU A 10 -37.33 14.19 -20.62
N SER A 11 -37.94 13.83 -21.75
CA SER A 11 -39.15 14.51 -22.23
C SER A 11 -40.40 14.19 -21.41
N ARG A 12 -40.41 13.05 -20.71
CA ARG A 12 -41.52 12.63 -19.84
C ARG A 12 -41.24 12.91 -18.37
N LEU A 13 -39.98 12.82 -17.95
CA LEU A 13 -39.57 13.06 -16.57
C LEU A 13 -38.22 13.79 -16.52
N ASP A 14 -38.27 15.10 -16.28
CA ASP A 14 -37.09 15.93 -16.05
C ASP A 14 -36.88 16.13 -14.54
N MET A 15 -35.91 15.41 -13.98
CA MET A 15 -35.50 15.61 -12.58
C MET A 15 -34.49 16.76 -12.49
N ARG A 16 -34.77 17.71 -11.58
CA ARG A 16 -33.93 18.88 -11.33
C ARG A 16 -33.50 18.94 -9.87
N ILE A 17 -32.32 19.50 -9.66
CA ILE A 17 -31.80 19.77 -8.32
C ILE A 17 -32.39 21.10 -7.85
N LEU A 18 -33.04 21.11 -6.69
CA LEU A 18 -33.55 22.33 -6.08
C LEU A 18 -32.39 23.06 -5.39
N THR A 19 -31.95 24.18 -5.96
CA THR A 19 -30.81 24.97 -5.46
C THR A 19 -31.11 25.81 -4.22
N ASN A 20 -32.38 25.93 -3.82
CA ASN A 20 -32.85 26.86 -2.78
C ASN A 20 -33.21 26.20 -1.44
N ALA A 21 -32.93 24.91 -1.25
CA ALA A 21 -33.04 24.32 0.08
C ALA A 21 -31.71 24.56 0.81
N SER A 22 -31.73 25.38 1.86
CA SER A 22 -30.64 25.46 2.82
C SER A 22 -30.25 24.03 3.24
N SER A 23 -28.95 23.71 3.26
CA SER A 23 -28.49 22.40 3.78
C SER A 23 -29.00 22.12 5.19
N ASP A 24 -29.28 23.18 5.95
CA ASP A 24 -29.76 23.13 7.33
C ASP A 24 -31.25 22.79 7.46
N ASP A 25 -32.07 22.96 6.41
CA ASP A 25 -33.50 22.64 6.48
C ASP A 25 -33.82 21.15 6.22
N ILE A 26 -32.86 20.39 5.66
CA ILE A 26 -33.04 18.99 5.26
C ILE A 26 -32.16 18.03 6.08
N TYR A 27 -31.12 18.53 6.76
CA TYR A 27 -30.22 17.69 7.54
C TYR A 27 -30.59 17.66 9.03
N THR A 28 -31.05 16.51 9.51
CA THR A 28 -31.08 16.21 10.95
C THR A 28 -29.72 15.64 11.37
N GLU A 29 -29.08 16.25 12.37
CA GLU A 29 -27.80 15.76 12.86
C GLU A 29 -27.89 14.31 13.33
N HIS A 30 -27.00 13.45 12.82
CA HIS A 30 -26.97 12.04 13.18
C HIS A 30 -25.97 11.80 14.31
N GLY A 31 -26.38 11.05 15.34
CA GLY A 31 -25.55 10.78 16.52
C GLY A 31 -24.26 10.00 16.21
N GLU A 32 -24.29 9.12 15.21
CA GLU A 32 -23.14 8.29 14.84
C GLU A 32 -22.27 8.83 13.71
N TRP A 33 -22.81 9.77 12.91
CA TRP A 33 -22.20 10.17 11.65
C TRP A 33 -22.26 11.68 11.51
N GLN A 34 -21.10 12.30 11.34
CA GLN A 34 -20.99 13.70 10.97
C GLN A 34 -21.07 13.82 9.45
N LEU A 35 -22.01 14.62 8.94
CA LEU A 35 -22.04 15.01 7.54
C LEU A 35 -20.92 16.03 7.29
N LEU A 36 -19.97 15.69 6.42
CA LEU A 36 -18.88 16.59 6.00
C LEU A 36 -19.26 17.40 4.76
N GLY A 37 -20.15 16.87 3.93
CA GLY A 37 -20.60 17.54 2.71
C GLY A 37 -21.52 16.66 1.88
N LEU A 38 -22.32 17.32 1.04
CA LEU A 38 -23.24 16.69 0.09
C LEU A 38 -22.98 17.28 -1.29
N GLU A 39 -22.46 16.48 -2.22
CA GLU A 39 -22.33 16.88 -3.63
C GLU A 39 -23.51 16.33 -4.43
N GLN A 40 -24.07 17.16 -5.29
CA GLN A 40 -25.24 16.83 -6.10
C GLN A 40 -24.89 17.04 -7.57
N LYS A 41 -25.11 16.01 -8.40
CA LYS A 41 -24.79 16.06 -9.83
C LYS A 41 -25.95 15.52 -10.66
N ARG A 42 -26.52 16.38 -11.51
CA ARG A 42 -27.46 15.97 -12.56
C ARG A 42 -26.66 15.50 -13.78
N THR A 43 -27.03 14.35 -14.33
CA THR A 43 -26.48 13.80 -15.57
C THR A 43 -27.63 13.52 -16.53
N SER A 44 -27.51 13.95 -17.78
CA SER A 44 -28.40 13.53 -18.86
C SER A 44 -27.58 12.64 -19.79
N LYS A 45 -28.01 11.38 -19.98
CA LYS A 45 -27.24 10.35 -20.69
C LYS A 45 -28.08 9.69 -21.77
N PHE A 46 -27.52 9.56 -22.97
CA PHE A 46 -28.06 8.71 -24.03
C PHE A 46 -27.63 7.26 -23.80
N TYR A 47 -28.59 6.34 -23.92
CA TYR A 47 -28.35 4.89 -23.84
C TYR A 47 -28.48 4.29 -25.23
N ASP A 48 -27.67 3.28 -25.54
CA ASP A 48 -27.60 2.68 -26.89
C ASP A 48 -28.95 2.11 -27.38
N CYS A 49 -29.84 1.76 -26.44
CA CYS A 49 -31.20 1.30 -26.74
C CYS A 49 -32.14 2.38 -27.28
N CYS A 50 -31.83 3.65 -27.04
CA CYS A 50 -32.87 4.65 -26.84
C CYS A 50 -32.49 5.99 -27.49
N PRO A 51 -33.36 6.56 -28.35
CA PRO A 51 -33.05 7.76 -29.13
C PRO A 51 -33.11 9.07 -28.32
N LYS A 52 -33.64 9.02 -27.09
CA LYS A 52 -33.78 10.18 -26.19
C LYS A 52 -32.94 9.99 -24.94
N PRO A 53 -32.45 11.09 -24.33
CA PRO A 53 -31.63 11.01 -23.14
C PRO A 53 -32.46 10.72 -21.90
N TYR A 54 -31.83 10.07 -20.93
CA TYR A 54 -32.38 9.79 -19.61
C TYR A 54 -31.66 10.63 -18.57
N VAL A 55 -32.43 11.24 -17.68
CA VAL A 55 -31.89 12.08 -16.61
C VAL A 55 -31.68 11.22 -15.36
N ASP A 56 -30.54 11.43 -14.71
CA ASP A 56 -30.26 10.92 -13.38
C ASP A 56 -29.66 12.01 -12.47
N ILE A 57 -29.91 11.90 -11.18
CA ILE A 57 -29.29 12.73 -10.15
C ILE A 57 -28.46 11.83 -9.24
N THR A 58 -27.17 12.12 -9.15
CA THR A 58 -26.23 11.44 -8.25
C THR A 58 -25.94 12.32 -7.05
N TYR A 59 -26.20 11.80 -5.86
CA TYR A 59 -25.82 12.39 -4.58
C TYR A 59 -24.59 11.68 -4.02
N THR A 60 -23.51 12.42 -3.79
CA THR A 60 -22.30 11.95 -3.10
C THR A 60 -22.32 12.51 -1.69
N ILE A 61 -22.50 11.62 -0.70
CA ILE A 61 -22.56 12.01 0.71
C ILE A 61 -21.20 11.73 1.34
N HIS A 62 -20.54 12.76 1.83
CA HIS A 62 -19.30 12.65 2.59
C HIS A 62 -19.64 12.60 4.08
N VAL A 63 -19.38 11.47 4.73
CA VAL A 63 -19.66 11.27 6.17
C VAL A 63 -18.40 10.85 6.93
N ARG A 64 -18.34 11.18 8.22
CA ARG A 64 -17.31 10.77 9.18
C ARG A 64 -17.94 10.10 10.39
N ARG A 65 -17.41 8.96 10.84
CA ARG A 65 -17.89 8.24 12.03
C ARG A 65 -17.54 9.03 13.31
N LYS A 66 -18.49 9.18 14.23
CA LYS A 66 -18.26 9.70 15.59
C LYS A 66 -18.04 8.50 16.55
N PRO A 67 -16.83 8.24 17.06
CA PRO A 67 -16.54 7.01 17.82
C PRO A 67 -16.90 7.08 19.31
N LEU A 68 -17.17 8.26 19.86
CA LEU A 68 -17.23 8.52 21.31
C LEU A 68 -18.20 7.58 22.05
N PHE A 69 -19.39 7.36 21.49
CA PHE A 69 -20.40 6.46 22.08
C PHE A 69 -19.86 5.02 22.19
N TYR A 70 -19.28 4.50 21.11
CA TYR A 70 -18.69 3.16 21.09
C TYR A 70 -17.53 3.04 22.08
N THR A 71 -16.69 4.08 22.21
CA THR A 71 -15.58 4.08 23.16
C THR A 71 -16.07 4.05 24.61
N LEU A 72 -17.01 4.91 24.99
CA LEU A 72 -17.45 5.01 26.39
C LEU A 72 -18.36 3.86 26.81
N TYR A 73 -19.23 3.37 25.93
CA TYR A 73 -20.26 2.39 26.30
C TYR A 73 -19.92 0.95 25.92
N LEU A 74 -18.95 0.70 25.03
CA LEU A 74 -18.52 -0.66 24.68
C LEU A 74 -17.08 -0.98 25.10
N ILE A 75 -16.14 -0.03 24.98
CA ILE A 75 -14.73 -0.29 25.28
C ILE A 75 -14.44 -0.14 26.77
N VAL A 76 -14.88 0.95 27.40
CA VAL A 76 -14.61 1.21 28.83
C VAL A 76 -15.18 0.09 29.73
N PRO A 77 -16.43 -0.38 29.57
CA PRO A 77 -16.95 -1.47 30.39
C PRO A 77 -16.17 -2.78 30.21
N ALA A 78 -15.73 -3.11 29.00
CA ALA A 78 -14.89 -4.28 28.77
C ALA A 78 -13.52 -4.20 29.44
N ILE A 79 -12.90 -3.02 29.47
CA ILE A 79 -11.64 -2.81 30.20
C ILE A 79 -11.87 -3.04 31.70
N ILE A 80 -12.96 -2.52 32.26
CA ILE A 80 -13.32 -2.70 33.68
C ILE A 80 -13.57 -4.18 33.99
N ILE A 81 -14.35 -4.89 33.16
CA ILE A 81 -14.63 -6.32 33.32
C ILE A 81 -13.35 -7.15 33.23
N THR A 82 -12.45 -6.81 32.30
CA THR A 82 -11.15 -7.48 32.19
C THR A 82 -10.28 -7.21 33.42
N ALA A 83 -10.34 -6.00 33.99
CA ALA A 83 -9.61 -5.67 35.21
C ALA A 83 -10.13 -6.42 36.44
N MET A 84 -11.42 -6.77 36.49
CA MET A 84 -11.99 -7.61 37.56
C MET A 84 -11.37 -9.00 37.64
N VAL A 85 -10.83 -9.52 36.54
CA VAL A 85 -10.06 -10.78 36.54
C VAL A 85 -8.84 -10.67 37.48
N LEU A 86 -8.20 -9.50 37.54
CA LEU A 86 -7.05 -9.26 38.43
C LEU A 86 -7.45 -9.36 39.90
N VAL A 87 -8.64 -8.86 40.26
CA VAL A 87 -9.19 -8.94 41.62
C VAL A 87 -9.42 -10.40 42.02
N GLY A 88 -9.81 -11.26 41.07
CA GLY A 88 -9.95 -12.71 41.30
C GLY A 88 -8.69 -13.40 41.78
N PHE A 89 -7.52 -12.90 41.40
CA PHE A 89 -6.25 -13.45 41.85
C PHE A 89 -5.81 -12.96 43.24
N TYR A 90 -6.34 -11.82 43.71
CA TYR A 90 -6.14 -11.35 45.08
C TYR A 90 -7.03 -12.09 46.10
N LEU A 91 -8.09 -12.74 45.64
CA LEU A 91 -9.00 -13.50 46.49
C LEU A 91 -8.38 -14.86 46.87
N PRO A 92 -8.50 -15.28 48.15
CA PRO A 92 -8.00 -16.57 48.60
C PRO A 92 -8.72 -17.71 47.84
N PRO A 93 -7.98 -18.70 47.31
CA PRO A 93 -8.56 -19.79 46.51
C PRO A 93 -9.51 -20.69 47.32
N GLU A 94 -9.43 -20.65 48.65
CA GLU A 94 -10.23 -21.48 49.56
C GLU A 94 -11.70 -21.06 49.64
N SER A 95 -12.01 -19.80 49.28
CA SER A 95 -13.32 -19.20 49.53
C SER A 95 -14.39 -19.53 48.48
N GLY A 96 -14.06 -20.23 47.39
CA GLY A 96 -14.97 -20.44 46.25
C GLY A 96 -15.32 -19.17 45.44
N GLU A 97 -15.28 -18.00 46.09
CA GLU A 97 -15.51 -16.65 45.54
C GLU A 97 -14.65 -16.34 44.31
N ARG A 98 -13.40 -16.83 44.28
CA ARG A 98 -12.52 -16.69 43.11
C ARG A 98 -13.07 -17.38 41.86
N MET A 99 -13.64 -18.58 42.02
CA MET A 99 -14.22 -19.34 40.90
C MET A 99 -15.52 -18.68 40.43
N GLN A 100 -16.33 -18.20 41.37
CA GLN A 100 -17.57 -17.47 41.08
C GLN A 100 -17.29 -16.14 40.36
N LEU A 101 -16.27 -15.39 40.76
CA LEU A 101 -15.86 -14.16 40.08
C LEU A 101 -15.42 -14.44 38.64
N GLY A 102 -14.64 -15.50 38.39
CA GLY A 102 -14.23 -15.85 37.03
C GLY A 102 -15.41 -16.24 36.13
N ILE A 103 -16.38 -17.00 36.64
CA ILE A 103 -17.60 -17.37 35.90
C ILE A 103 -18.44 -16.13 35.58
N THR A 104 -18.62 -15.23 36.54
CA THR A 104 -19.41 -14.00 36.36
C THR A 104 -18.76 -13.05 35.36
N VAL A 105 -17.43 -12.90 35.37
CA VAL A 105 -16.69 -12.13 34.37
C VAL A 105 -16.86 -12.72 32.96
N LEU A 106 -16.80 -14.06 32.83
CA LEU A 106 -16.96 -14.73 31.54
C LEU A 106 -18.37 -14.53 30.97
N LEU A 107 -19.39 -14.66 31.81
CA LEU A 107 -20.78 -14.37 31.44
C LEU A 107 -20.95 -12.91 31.03
N ALA A 108 -20.38 -11.96 31.79
CA ALA A 108 -20.43 -10.54 31.43
C ALA A 108 -19.78 -10.27 30.07
N MET A 109 -18.62 -10.88 29.78
CA MET A 109 -17.97 -10.76 28.48
C MET A 109 -18.82 -11.31 27.32
N ILE A 110 -19.52 -12.43 27.52
CA ILE A 110 -20.45 -12.98 26.52
C ILE A 110 -21.58 -11.98 26.23
N VAL A 111 -22.18 -11.41 27.27
CA VAL A 111 -23.27 -10.43 27.13
C VAL A 111 -22.79 -9.19 26.38
N PHE A 112 -21.60 -8.68 26.69
CA PHE A 112 -21.03 -7.53 25.97
C PHE A 112 -20.68 -7.86 24.51
N LEU A 113 -20.16 -9.05 24.23
CA LEU A 113 -19.95 -9.49 22.85
C LEU A 113 -21.26 -9.60 22.07
N GLN A 114 -22.33 -10.08 22.70
CA GLN A 114 -23.66 -10.16 22.09
C GLN A 114 -24.23 -8.76 21.80
N LEU A 115 -24.02 -7.80 22.71
CA LEU A 115 -24.36 -6.39 22.47
C LEU A 115 -23.60 -5.83 21.26
N VAL A 116 -22.30 -6.09 21.17
CA VAL A 116 -21.46 -5.68 20.03
C VAL A 116 -21.96 -6.32 18.73
N TYR A 117 -22.32 -7.60 18.75
CA TYR A 117 -22.85 -8.32 17.60
C TYR A 117 -24.19 -7.74 17.11
N GLN A 118 -25.09 -7.37 18.02
CA GLN A 118 -26.39 -6.77 17.67
C GLN A 118 -26.26 -5.36 17.08
N ASN A 119 -25.22 -4.60 17.46
CA ASN A 119 -24.99 -3.23 16.98
C ASN A 119 -24.14 -3.16 15.70
N LEU A 120 -23.48 -4.25 15.30
CA LEU A 120 -22.66 -4.31 14.10
C LEU A 120 -23.46 -4.93 12.95
N PRO A 121 -23.33 -4.41 11.71
CA PRO A 121 -23.95 -5.04 10.56
C PRO A 121 -23.36 -6.43 10.35
N SER A 122 -24.22 -7.41 10.09
CA SER A 122 -23.84 -8.80 9.82
C SER A 122 -23.12 -8.91 8.47
N THR A 123 -21.79 -8.81 8.48
CA THR A 123 -20.96 -8.96 7.28
C THR A 123 -19.98 -10.13 7.43
N SER A 124 -20.02 -11.10 6.51
CA SER A 124 -19.13 -12.28 6.49
C SER A 124 -17.75 -12.02 5.88
N ASN A 125 -17.56 -10.90 5.17
CA ASN A 125 -16.34 -10.61 4.41
C ASN A 125 -15.12 -10.29 5.28
N SER A 126 -15.32 -9.88 6.54
CA SER A 126 -14.22 -9.62 7.49
C SER A 126 -14.76 -9.47 8.92
N ALA A 127 -14.21 -10.22 9.87
CA ALA A 127 -14.58 -10.09 11.28
C ALA A 127 -14.15 -8.72 11.86
N PRO A 128 -15.05 -7.96 12.52
CA PRO A 128 -14.73 -6.69 13.19
C PRO A 128 -13.61 -6.83 14.23
N LEU A 129 -12.73 -5.83 14.31
CA LEU A 129 -11.62 -5.79 15.28
C LEU A 129 -12.10 -5.97 16.72
N LEU A 130 -13.22 -5.32 17.07
CA LEU A 130 -13.84 -5.42 18.39
C LEU A 130 -14.34 -6.86 18.68
N GLY A 131 -14.92 -7.55 17.70
CA GLY A 131 -15.34 -8.94 17.88
C GLY A 131 -14.17 -9.90 18.11
N LYS A 132 -13.05 -9.70 17.40
CA LYS A 132 -11.83 -10.50 17.61
C LYS A 132 -11.26 -10.34 19.01
N TYR A 133 -11.30 -9.13 19.56
CA TYR A 133 -10.86 -8.84 20.94
C TYR A 133 -11.61 -9.71 21.94
N TYR A 134 -12.94 -9.60 21.97
CA TYR A 134 -13.78 -10.31 22.94
C TYR A 134 -13.61 -11.83 22.86
N ILE A 135 -13.52 -12.40 21.65
CA ILE A 135 -13.34 -13.85 21.46
C ILE A 135 -12.01 -14.33 22.06
N VAL A 136 -10.91 -13.61 21.79
CA VAL A 136 -9.59 -13.97 22.33
C VAL A 136 -9.56 -13.82 23.86
N THR A 137 -10.11 -12.72 24.39
CA THR A 137 -10.15 -12.50 25.84
C THR A 137 -10.99 -13.54 26.56
N MET A 138 -12.16 -13.92 26.01
CA MET A 138 -12.98 -14.99 26.56
C MET A 138 -12.26 -16.33 26.56
N PHE A 139 -11.55 -16.67 25.48
CA PHE A 139 -10.76 -17.91 25.41
C PHE A 139 -9.68 -17.96 26.49
N LEU A 140 -8.97 -16.85 26.73
CA LEU A 140 -7.96 -16.75 27.78
C LEU A 140 -8.57 -16.88 29.20
N ILE A 141 -9.71 -16.25 29.45
CA ILE A 141 -10.41 -16.36 30.74
C ILE A 141 -10.88 -17.82 30.97
N SER A 142 -11.41 -18.49 29.94
CA SER A 142 -11.79 -19.91 30.03
C SER A 142 -10.62 -20.82 30.39
N LEU A 143 -9.45 -20.61 29.77
CA LEU A 143 -8.24 -21.37 30.09
C LEU A 143 -7.77 -21.12 31.53
N SER A 144 -7.85 -19.86 31.99
CA SER A 144 -7.49 -19.50 33.37
C SER A 144 -8.42 -20.13 34.41
N LEU A 145 -9.73 -20.14 34.13
CA LEU A 145 -10.71 -20.84 34.95
C LEU A 145 -10.44 -22.34 34.99
N ALA A 146 -10.20 -22.97 33.83
CA ALA A 146 -9.88 -24.40 33.76
C ALA A 146 -8.60 -24.75 34.54
N ALA A 147 -7.54 -23.94 34.42
CA ALA A 147 -6.32 -24.10 35.20
C ALA A 147 -6.58 -23.94 36.71
N THR A 148 -7.39 -22.96 37.11
CA THR A 148 -7.78 -22.77 38.53
C THR A 148 -8.54 -23.98 39.05
N CYS A 149 -9.47 -24.55 38.27
CA CYS A 149 -10.16 -25.80 38.63
C CYS A 149 -9.19 -26.98 38.79
N LEU A 150 -8.22 -27.12 37.89
CA LEU A 150 -7.20 -28.17 37.98
C LEU A 150 -6.35 -28.00 39.25
N VAL A 151 -5.89 -26.78 39.55
CA VAL A 151 -5.12 -26.48 40.76
C VAL A 151 -5.94 -26.79 42.01
N LEU A 152 -7.20 -26.33 42.09
CA LEU A 152 -8.08 -26.63 43.22
C LEU A 152 -8.32 -28.13 43.37
N ASN A 153 -8.50 -28.86 42.27
CA ASN A 153 -8.67 -30.32 42.31
C ASN A 153 -7.39 -31.03 42.82
N PHE A 154 -6.20 -30.61 42.38
CA PHE A 154 -4.95 -31.19 42.89
C PHE A 154 -4.65 -30.80 44.34
N SER A 155 -5.00 -29.57 44.76
CA SER A 155 -4.76 -29.06 46.11
C SER A 155 -5.73 -29.61 47.16
N TYR A 156 -7.02 -29.73 46.83
CA TYR A 156 -8.06 -30.16 47.78
C TYR A 156 -8.60 -31.58 47.52
N GLY A 157 -8.51 -32.10 46.28
CA GLY A 157 -8.99 -33.44 45.92
C GLY A 157 -8.15 -34.60 46.46
N ARG A 158 -7.03 -34.33 47.14
CA ARG A 158 -6.20 -35.34 47.85
C ARG A 158 -6.41 -35.38 49.37
N HIS A 159 -7.48 -34.76 49.91
CA HIS A 159 -7.80 -34.82 51.34
C HIS A 159 -8.81 -35.92 51.71
N CYS A 160 -8.65 -37.12 51.15
CA CYS A 160 -9.09 -38.38 51.75
C CYS A 160 -8.05 -39.44 51.35
N ASP A 161 -7.25 -39.89 52.32
CA ASP A 161 -6.20 -40.92 52.25
C ASP A 161 -4.76 -40.40 52.02
N GLY A 162 -4.15 -39.93 53.11
CA GLY A 162 -2.70 -39.82 53.26
C GLY A 162 -2.23 -38.44 53.75
N GLU A 163 -1.59 -38.42 54.92
CA GLU A 163 -0.96 -37.24 55.51
C GLU A 163 0.02 -36.58 54.51
N MET A 164 -0.32 -35.38 54.01
CA MET A 164 0.66 -34.50 53.37
C MET A 164 1.20 -33.48 54.37
N PRO A 165 2.52 -33.21 54.40
CA PRO A 165 3.06 -32.15 55.20
C PRO A 165 2.58 -30.80 54.66
N ILE A 166 1.82 -30.09 55.50
CA ILE A 166 1.16 -28.79 55.26
C ILE A 166 2.11 -27.74 54.60
N PHE A 167 3.42 -27.88 54.80
CA PHE A 167 4.44 -26.97 54.27
C PHE A 167 4.69 -27.10 52.75
N PHE A 168 4.59 -28.30 52.16
CA PHE A 168 4.85 -28.50 50.73
C PHE A 168 3.67 -28.09 49.84
N SER A 169 2.43 -28.34 50.28
CA SER A 169 1.24 -27.93 49.53
C SER A 169 1.05 -26.42 49.49
N CYS A 170 1.35 -25.72 50.60
CA CYS A 170 1.19 -24.26 50.67
C CYS A 170 2.20 -23.53 49.78
N ASN A 171 3.47 -23.93 49.80
CA ASN A 171 4.52 -23.33 48.96
C ASN A 171 4.36 -23.65 47.47
N LEU A 172 3.96 -24.87 47.12
CA LEU A 172 3.70 -25.24 45.72
C LEU A 172 2.47 -24.50 45.16
N SER A 173 1.40 -24.34 45.96
CA SER A 173 0.23 -23.54 45.56
C SER A 173 0.61 -22.07 45.36
N LYS A 174 1.40 -21.48 46.28
CA LYS A 174 1.92 -20.11 46.18
C LYS A 174 2.80 -19.91 44.96
N GLU A 175 3.78 -20.79 44.74
CA GLU A 175 4.67 -20.73 43.57
C GLU A 175 3.93 -20.91 42.25
N LEU A 176 2.94 -21.82 42.17
CA LEU A 176 2.10 -21.94 40.98
C LEU A 176 1.28 -20.67 40.77
N THR A 177 0.62 -20.13 41.80
CA THR A 177 -0.15 -18.88 41.66
C THR A 177 0.72 -17.67 41.29
N GLU A 178 1.94 -17.54 41.79
CA GLU A 178 2.84 -16.43 41.42
C GLU A 178 3.43 -16.58 40.02
N LYS A 179 3.84 -17.80 39.62
CA LYS A 179 4.34 -18.06 38.25
C LYS A 179 3.23 -17.94 37.22
N ASP A 180 2.02 -18.38 37.53
CA ASP A 180 0.84 -18.22 36.68
C ASP A 180 0.39 -16.75 36.64
N MET A 181 0.51 -16.00 37.75
CA MET A 181 0.29 -14.54 37.79
C MET A 181 1.24 -13.80 36.85
N SER A 182 2.53 -14.09 36.89
CA SER A 182 3.52 -13.45 36.00
C SER A 182 3.27 -13.83 34.53
N ARG A 183 3.05 -15.11 34.23
CA ARG A 183 2.76 -15.58 32.86
C ARG A 183 1.44 -15.03 32.32
N PHE A 184 0.41 -14.94 33.14
CA PHE A 184 -0.89 -14.39 32.76
C PHE A 184 -0.83 -12.88 32.55
N LEU A 185 -0.19 -12.11 33.45
CA LEU A 185 0.04 -10.67 33.25
C LEU A 185 0.87 -10.40 32.00
N VAL A 186 1.85 -11.25 31.72
CA VAL A 186 2.64 -11.20 30.49
C VAL A 186 1.78 -11.51 29.27
N LEU A 187 0.96 -12.57 29.27
CA LEU A 187 0.03 -12.88 28.16
C LEU A 187 -1.08 -11.84 27.96
N LEU A 188 -1.59 -11.26 29.06
CA LEU A 188 -2.57 -10.18 29.04
C LEU A 188 -1.94 -8.89 28.49
N SER A 189 -0.72 -8.56 28.93
CA SER A 189 0.05 -7.43 28.40
C SER A 189 0.42 -7.63 26.93
N TYR A 190 0.79 -8.84 26.50
CA TYR A 190 1.09 -9.18 25.11
C TYR A 190 -0.16 -9.19 24.24
N SER A 191 -1.31 -9.63 24.73
CA SER A 191 -2.57 -9.56 23.98
C SER A 191 -3.08 -8.12 23.85
N VAL A 192 -2.93 -7.29 24.89
CA VAL A 192 -3.20 -5.85 24.85
C VAL A 192 -2.20 -5.13 23.93
N LEU A 193 -0.89 -5.45 23.99
CA LEU A 193 0.14 -4.89 23.08
C LEU A 193 -0.07 -5.36 21.63
N PHE A 194 -0.37 -6.64 21.42
CA PHE A 194 -0.65 -7.21 20.11
C PHE A 194 -1.88 -6.57 19.49
N MET A 195 -2.91 -6.28 20.30
CA MET A 195 -4.09 -5.54 19.87
C MET A 195 -3.83 -4.05 19.68
N MET A 196 -2.98 -3.39 20.47
CA MET A 196 -2.54 -2.01 20.17
C MET A 196 -1.70 -1.96 18.89
N SER A 197 -0.91 -2.99 18.62
CA SER A 197 -0.11 -3.14 17.39
C SER A 197 -0.94 -3.61 16.19
N ALA A 198 -2.11 -4.24 16.42
CA ALA A 198 -3.08 -4.62 15.39
C ALA A 198 -4.17 -3.55 15.16
N ALA A 199 -4.43 -2.69 16.15
CA ALA A 199 -5.24 -1.48 16.06
C ALA A 199 -4.44 -0.30 15.49
N GLY A 200 -3.11 -0.31 15.66
CA GLY A 200 -2.20 0.36 14.76
C GLY A 200 -2.25 -0.35 13.41
N GLY A 201 -3.05 0.14 12.47
CA GLY A 201 -2.81 -0.16 11.07
C GLY A 201 -1.32 0.02 10.76
N LYS A 202 -0.81 -0.68 9.74
CA LYS A 202 0.54 -0.50 9.18
C LYS A 202 0.71 0.90 8.58
N ASP A 203 0.47 1.94 9.38
CA ASP A 203 0.23 3.33 9.00
C ASP A 203 1.40 4.24 9.39
N GLY A 204 2.51 3.66 9.85
CA GLY A 204 3.76 4.38 10.02
C GLY A 204 4.57 4.47 8.71
N PRO A 205 5.38 5.53 8.55
CA PRO A 205 6.32 5.62 7.43
C PRO A 205 7.21 4.38 7.31
N ILE A 206 7.50 3.98 6.07
CA ILE A 206 8.34 2.82 5.77
C ILE A 206 9.74 3.31 5.42
N SER A 207 10.77 2.78 6.08
CA SER A 207 12.17 3.09 5.73
C SER A 207 12.55 2.47 4.38
N PRO A 208 13.48 3.04 3.61
CA PRO A 208 13.94 2.48 2.35
C PRO A 208 14.37 1.01 2.46
N LYS A 209 15.06 0.62 3.53
CA LYS A 209 15.49 -0.78 3.77
C LYS A 209 14.29 -1.72 3.92
N LYS A 210 13.28 -1.33 4.70
CA LYS A 210 12.05 -2.10 4.86
C LYS A 210 11.27 -2.14 3.55
N TYR A 211 11.19 -1.02 2.84
CA TYR A 211 10.54 -0.93 1.53
C TYR A 211 11.16 -1.90 0.52
N GLN A 212 12.49 -1.88 0.40
CA GLN A 212 13.27 -2.75 -0.48
C GLN A 212 12.97 -4.24 -0.23
N SER A 213 12.88 -4.63 1.05
CA SER A 213 12.54 -6.01 1.45
C SER A 213 11.09 -6.42 1.12
N GLN A 214 10.19 -5.44 0.94
CA GLN A 214 8.78 -5.68 0.63
C GLN A 214 8.50 -5.73 -0.88
N ILE A 215 9.11 -4.84 -1.68
CA ILE A 215 8.83 -4.78 -3.12
C ILE A 215 9.39 -6.00 -3.88
N ARG A 216 10.55 -6.53 -3.50
CA ARG A 216 11.19 -7.73 -4.07
C ARG A 216 11.08 -7.80 -5.61
N ALA A 217 10.55 -8.89 -6.17
CA ALA A 217 10.33 -9.06 -7.59
C ALA A 217 8.94 -8.57 -8.01
N GLY A 218 8.84 -7.99 -9.21
CA GLY A 218 7.56 -7.56 -9.78
C GLY A 218 7.63 -7.24 -11.26
N PHE A 219 6.70 -6.43 -11.74
CA PHE A 219 6.53 -6.12 -13.16
C PHE A 219 6.24 -4.65 -13.42
N SER A 220 6.54 -4.19 -14.63
CA SER A 220 6.07 -2.92 -15.17
C SER A 220 4.91 -3.13 -16.14
N THR A 221 3.83 -2.36 -16.00
CA THR A 221 2.68 -2.41 -16.92
C THR A 221 2.70 -1.27 -17.92
N ASN A 222 1.91 -1.43 -18.99
CA ASN A 222 1.62 -0.44 -20.02
C ASN A 222 0.16 0.01 -20.00
N TRP A 223 -0.63 -0.37 -18.99
CA TRP A 223 -2.04 -0.01 -18.87
C TRP A 223 -2.26 1.50 -19.02
N PHE A 224 -1.43 2.33 -18.38
CA PHE A 224 -1.51 3.79 -18.44
C PHE A 224 -0.66 4.43 -19.56
N LYS A 225 -0.32 3.66 -20.59
CA LYS A 225 0.26 4.18 -21.85
C LYS A 225 -0.79 4.39 -22.95
N THR A 226 -2.07 4.43 -22.59
CA THR A 226 -3.20 4.70 -23.49
C THR A 226 -4.24 5.57 -22.77
N GLU A 227 -5.10 6.23 -23.54
CA GLU A 227 -6.21 7.04 -23.00
C GLU A 227 -7.34 6.19 -22.40
N LYS A 228 -7.34 4.88 -22.66
CA LYS A 228 -8.33 3.92 -22.16
C LYS A 228 -7.65 2.81 -21.34
N PRO A 229 -7.02 3.14 -20.19
CA PRO A 229 -6.22 2.17 -19.43
C PRO A 229 -7.04 0.95 -18.97
N MET A 230 -8.32 1.17 -18.67
CA MET A 230 -9.23 0.11 -18.21
C MET A 230 -9.56 -0.94 -19.28
N ASN A 231 -9.23 -0.71 -20.56
CA ASN A 231 -9.41 -1.74 -21.60
C ASN A 231 -8.38 -2.87 -21.48
N LYS A 232 -7.22 -2.60 -20.86
CA LYS A 232 -6.14 -3.57 -20.66
C LYS A 232 -6.07 -4.11 -19.24
N TYR A 233 -6.77 -3.47 -18.31
CA TYR A 233 -6.68 -3.76 -16.88
C TYR A 233 -7.87 -4.59 -16.40
N SER A 234 -7.58 -5.60 -15.59
CA SER A 234 -8.52 -6.31 -14.73
C SER A 234 -7.94 -6.48 -13.33
N GLU A 235 -8.79 -6.46 -12.30
CA GLU A 235 -8.36 -6.80 -10.92
C GLU A 235 -7.73 -8.21 -10.85
N GLN A 236 -8.14 -9.12 -11.76
CA GLN A 236 -7.54 -10.45 -11.86
C GLN A 236 -6.04 -10.40 -12.16
N ASN A 237 -5.57 -9.43 -12.97
CA ASN A 237 -4.13 -9.31 -13.26
C ASN A 237 -3.31 -9.07 -11.99
N ILE A 238 -3.86 -8.33 -11.01
CA ILE A 238 -3.19 -8.08 -9.73
C ILE A 238 -3.13 -9.36 -8.90
N LYS A 239 -4.22 -10.14 -8.86
CA LYS A 239 -4.26 -11.42 -8.17
C LYS A 239 -3.24 -12.38 -8.78
N ASP A 240 -3.19 -12.48 -10.10
CA ASP A 240 -2.24 -13.34 -10.81
C ASP A 240 -0.77 -12.97 -10.52
N VAL A 241 -0.47 -11.67 -10.40
CA VAL A 241 0.85 -11.18 -9.99
C VAL A 241 1.19 -11.68 -8.58
N HIS A 242 0.27 -11.51 -7.63
CA HIS A 242 0.44 -11.96 -6.26
C HIS A 242 0.59 -13.49 -6.16
N ASP A 243 -0.28 -14.24 -6.83
CA ASP A 243 -0.35 -15.70 -6.76
C ASP A 243 0.88 -16.36 -7.39
N ARG A 244 1.53 -15.68 -8.35
CA ARG A 244 2.83 -16.08 -8.92
C ARG A 244 4.03 -15.68 -8.05
N GLY A 245 3.79 -15.10 -6.87
CA GLY A 245 4.82 -14.77 -5.88
C GLY A 245 5.50 -13.42 -6.10
N PHE A 246 4.97 -12.55 -6.95
CA PHE A 246 5.48 -11.20 -7.16
C PHE A 246 4.81 -10.21 -6.20
N SER A 247 5.55 -9.18 -5.81
CA SER A 247 5.13 -8.26 -4.75
C SER A 247 5.11 -6.79 -5.13
N ASN A 248 5.53 -6.43 -6.35
CA ASN A 248 5.42 -5.05 -6.83
C ASN A 248 4.86 -4.95 -8.25
N LEU A 249 4.30 -3.78 -8.54
CA LEU A 249 3.78 -3.43 -9.85
C LEU A 249 4.09 -1.96 -10.16
N ARG A 250 4.98 -1.72 -11.11
CA ARG A 250 5.32 -0.40 -11.61
C ARG A 250 4.33 0.04 -12.68
N ILE A 251 3.53 1.05 -12.37
CA ILE A 251 2.48 1.60 -13.22
C ILE A 251 3.08 2.75 -14.02
N ARG A 252 3.33 2.52 -15.32
CA ARG A 252 3.92 3.53 -16.21
C ARG A 252 2.86 4.43 -16.82
N CYS A 253 2.85 5.69 -16.40
CA CYS A 253 1.83 6.64 -16.77
C CYS A 253 2.36 7.61 -17.83
N ARG A 254 1.78 7.56 -19.04
CA ARG A 254 2.05 8.53 -20.12
C ARG A 254 1.27 9.82 -19.85
N ALA A 255 1.94 10.79 -19.25
CA ALA A 255 1.38 12.10 -18.91
C ALA A 255 1.12 12.98 -20.15
N ASP A 256 1.87 12.78 -21.23
CA ASP A 256 1.73 13.43 -22.52
C ASP A 256 0.44 13.05 -23.29
N LEU A 257 -0.25 11.99 -22.88
CA LEU A 257 -1.61 11.67 -23.40
C LEU A 257 -2.68 12.63 -22.86
N TYR A 258 -2.32 13.50 -21.93
CA TYR A 258 -3.20 14.47 -21.30
C TYR A 258 -2.70 15.88 -21.62
N SER A 259 -3.61 16.86 -21.67
CA SER A 259 -3.22 18.26 -21.78
C SER A 259 -2.33 18.67 -20.61
N TYR A 260 -1.46 19.67 -20.84
CA TYR A 260 -0.74 20.34 -19.76
C TYR A 260 -1.69 20.94 -18.69
N ASP A 261 -2.95 21.21 -19.05
CA ASP A 261 -4.01 21.53 -18.12
C ASP A 261 -4.55 20.26 -17.44
N TYR A 262 -4.10 20.05 -16.20
CA TYR A 262 -4.51 18.93 -15.34
C TYR A 262 -5.80 19.20 -14.54
N SER A 263 -6.49 20.32 -14.80
CA SER A 263 -7.86 20.52 -14.32
C SER A 263 -8.89 19.83 -15.21
N ALA A 264 -8.48 19.45 -16.43
CA ALA A 264 -9.34 18.87 -17.45
C ALA A 264 -10.01 17.56 -17.01
N VAL A 265 -11.25 17.35 -17.47
CA VAL A 265 -12.07 16.17 -17.16
C VAL A 265 -11.33 14.86 -17.48
N LYS A 266 -10.57 14.83 -18.59
CA LYS A 266 -9.79 13.67 -19.01
C LYS A 266 -8.73 13.29 -17.96
N PHE A 267 -8.05 14.26 -17.37
CA PHE A 267 -7.06 14.01 -16.34
C PHE A 267 -7.69 13.58 -15.01
N LYS A 268 -8.81 14.19 -14.61
CA LYS A 268 -9.58 13.72 -13.44
C LYS A 268 -10.02 12.26 -13.59
N ARG A 269 -10.42 11.85 -14.80
CA ARG A 269 -10.74 10.45 -15.10
C ARG A 269 -9.51 9.54 -14.99
N PHE A 270 -8.36 9.98 -15.49
CA PHE A 270 -7.09 9.27 -15.31
C PHE A 270 -6.75 9.07 -13.83
N LEU A 271 -6.87 10.11 -12.99
CA LEU A 271 -6.64 10.03 -11.55
C LEU A 271 -7.60 9.03 -10.87
N GLY A 272 -8.86 9.01 -11.29
CA GLY A 272 -9.84 8.01 -10.83
C GLY A 272 -9.41 6.57 -11.16
N PHE A 273 -9.03 6.31 -12.42
CA PHE A 273 -8.53 4.99 -12.82
C PHE A 273 -7.24 4.59 -12.09
N LEU A 274 -6.31 5.52 -11.93
CA LEU A 274 -5.06 5.31 -11.20
C LEU A 274 -5.35 4.94 -9.74
N THR A 275 -6.30 5.64 -9.10
CA THR A 275 -6.73 5.34 -7.73
C THR A 275 -7.30 3.91 -7.63
N THR A 276 -8.14 3.49 -8.56
CA THR A 276 -8.68 2.12 -8.60
C THR A 276 -7.57 1.06 -8.67
N VAL A 277 -6.61 1.22 -9.58
CA VAL A 277 -5.50 0.26 -9.74
C VAL A 277 -4.59 0.23 -8.52
N VAL A 278 -4.33 1.38 -7.90
CA VAL A 278 -3.56 1.48 -6.64
C VAL A 278 -4.27 0.76 -5.50
N ASP A 279 -5.57 1.02 -5.32
CA ASP A 279 -6.36 0.42 -4.24
C ASP A 279 -6.48 -1.09 -4.40
N HIS A 280 -6.68 -1.58 -5.63
CA HIS A 280 -6.69 -3.01 -5.93
C HIS A 280 -5.31 -3.66 -5.71
N SER A 281 -4.22 -3.00 -6.13
CA SER A 281 -2.85 -3.45 -5.85
C SER A 281 -2.62 -3.65 -4.35
N LEU A 282 -2.91 -2.60 -3.56
CA LEU A 282 -2.70 -2.62 -2.11
C LEU A 282 -3.58 -3.66 -1.39
N LYS A 283 -4.84 -3.83 -1.84
CA LYS A 283 -5.80 -4.83 -1.34
C LYS A 283 -5.26 -6.26 -1.50
N HIS A 284 -4.63 -6.56 -2.64
CA HIS A 284 -4.06 -7.88 -2.94
C HIS A 284 -2.56 -7.97 -2.61
N ASN A 285 -2.06 -7.08 -1.74
CA ASN A 285 -0.69 -7.09 -1.26
C ASN A 285 0.39 -7.01 -2.37
N VAL A 286 0.05 -6.38 -3.49
CA VAL A 286 0.98 -5.98 -4.55
C VAL A 286 1.29 -4.49 -4.38
N ILE A 287 2.56 -4.14 -4.33
CA ILE A 287 3.01 -2.79 -4.02
C ILE A 287 3.03 -1.94 -5.30
N PRO A 288 2.17 -0.91 -5.43
CA PRO A 288 2.17 -0.06 -6.62
C PRO A 288 3.30 0.97 -6.58
N ILE A 289 4.01 1.09 -7.69
CA ILE A 289 5.05 2.10 -7.93
C ILE A 289 4.60 2.95 -9.12
N ILE A 290 4.16 4.18 -8.89
CA ILE A 290 3.68 5.05 -9.97
C ILE A 290 4.90 5.70 -10.63
N SER A 291 4.95 5.70 -11.96
CA SER A 291 6.03 6.36 -12.70
C SER A 291 5.50 7.23 -13.82
N TRP A 292 6.27 8.26 -14.17
CA TRP A 292 5.90 9.30 -15.10
C TRP A 292 6.67 9.21 -16.42
N ILE A 293 5.95 9.35 -17.53
CA ILE A 293 6.50 9.41 -18.89
C ILE A 293 5.91 10.62 -19.62
N HIS A 294 6.76 11.41 -20.26
CA HIS A 294 6.34 12.43 -21.22
C HIS A 294 7.47 12.68 -22.22
N HIS A 295 7.48 11.93 -23.32
CA HIS A 295 8.62 11.86 -24.23
C HIS A 295 9.09 13.24 -24.76
N ARG A 296 8.16 14.14 -25.07
CA ARG A 296 8.50 15.51 -25.49
C ARG A 296 9.21 16.31 -24.37
N ALA A 297 8.71 16.23 -23.15
CA ALA A 297 9.24 16.98 -22.02
C ALA A 297 10.61 16.45 -21.62
N GLU A 298 10.81 15.13 -21.69
CA GLU A 298 12.11 14.49 -21.48
C GLU A 298 13.14 14.92 -22.53
N ALA A 299 12.72 15.05 -23.80
CA ALA A 299 13.60 15.38 -24.91
C ALA A 299 13.95 16.88 -25.03
N TYR A 300 13.06 17.79 -24.61
CA TYR A 300 13.24 19.23 -24.82
C TYR A 300 13.33 20.07 -23.53
N ALA A 301 12.79 19.56 -22.41
CA ALA A 301 12.86 20.17 -21.08
C ALA A 301 12.60 21.69 -21.06
N THR A 302 11.49 22.14 -21.66
CA THR A 302 11.13 23.56 -21.65
C THR A 302 10.56 23.98 -20.29
N LYS A 303 10.51 25.28 -20.01
CA LYS A 303 9.87 25.79 -18.78
C LYS A 303 8.39 25.38 -18.67
N LYS A 304 7.66 25.36 -19.79
CA LYS A 304 6.27 24.90 -19.80
C LYS A 304 6.16 23.42 -19.42
N ASP A 305 7.09 22.61 -19.90
CA ASP A 305 7.14 21.18 -19.56
C ASP A 305 7.45 20.97 -18.08
N HIS A 306 8.34 21.78 -17.51
CA HIS A 306 8.65 21.78 -16.07
C HIS A 306 7.41 22.07 -15.23
N ASP A 307 6.73 23.19 -15.52
CA ASP A 307 5.59 23.64 -14.71
C ASP A 307 4.47 22.61 -14.75
N ALA A 308 4.26 21.97 -15.90
CA ALA A 308 3.34 20.87 -16.03
C ALA A 308 3.79 19.60 -15.31
N TYR A 309 5.06 19.24 -15.38
CA TYR A 309 5.60 18.10 -14.64
C TYR A 309 5.33 18.23 -13.13
N VAL A 310 5.60 19.41 -12.56
CA VAL A 310 5.31 19.70 -11.16
C VAL A 310 3.80 19.67 -10.87
N ALA A 311 2.98 20.25 -11.74
CA ALA A 311 1.52 20.24 -11.59
C ALA A 311 0.93 18.81 -11.64
N TRP A 312 1.41 17.96 -12.55
CA TRP A 312 0.99 16.57 -12.68
C TRP A 312 1.26 15.79 -11.40
N TRP A 313 2.51 15.84 -10.91
CA TRP A 313 2.90 15.14 -9.69
C TRP A 313 2.19 15.69 -8.45
N THR A 314 1.98 17.00 -8.38
CA THR A 314 1.20 17.62 -7.29
C THR A 314 -0.22 17.07 -7.27
N ALA A 315 -0.89 16.97 -8.42
CA ALA A 315 -2.24 16.45 -8.52
C ALA A 315 -2.31 14.94 -8.18
N VAL A 316 -1.36 14.13 -8.66
CA VAL A 316 -1.27 12.70 -8.30
C VAL A 316 -1.02 12.53 -6.80
N ALA A 317 -0.10 13.32 -6.23
CA ALA A 317 0.20 13.30 -4.81
C ALA A 317 -1.02 13.71 -3.97
N GLN A 318 -1.75 14.75 -4.35
CA GLN A 318 -2.98 15.16 -3.67
C GLN A 318 -4.07 14.07 -3.71
N GLN A 319 -4.29 13.46 -4.88
CA GLN A 319 -5.29 12.40 -5.05
C GLN A 319 -4.99 11.18 -4.16
N LEU A 320 -3.70 10.83 -4.01
CA LEU A 320 -3.26 9.62 -3.30
C LEU A 320 -2.65 9.91 -1.92
N LYS A 321 -2.90 11.12 -1.39
CA LYS A 321 -2.20 11.69 -0.23
C LYS A 321 -2.10 10.75 0.96
N ASP A 322 -3.21 10.14 1.35
CA ASP A 322 -3.30 9.33 2.56
C ASP A 322 -3.34 7.81 2.31
N ARG A 323 -3.04 7.39 1.07
CA ARG A 323 -2.87 5.97 0.74
C ARG A 323 -1.65 5.37 1.44
N ASP A 324 -1.71 4.08 1.69
CA ASP A 324 -0.70 3.24 2.37
C ASP A 324 0.74 3.64 1.99
N TYR A 325 1.66 3.62 2.97
CA TYR A 325 3.08 3.97 2.74
C TYR A 325 3.80 3.01 1.77
N ARG A 326 3.21 1.84 1.48
CA ARG A 326 3.67 0.94 0.41
C ARG A 326 3.58 1.59 -0.98
N LEU A 327 2.61 2.47 -1.23
CA LEU A 327 2.58 3.21 -2.49
C LEU A 327 3.79 4.15 -2.57
N SER A 328 4.56 4.09 -3.66
CA SER A 328 5.70 4.97 -3.93
C SER A 328 5.59 5.69 -5.27
N PHE A 329 6.35 6.76 -5.40
CA PHE A 329 6.40 7.60 -6.60
C PHE A 329 7.80 7.57 -7.20
N ASN A 330 7.91 7.00 -8.39
CA ASN A 330 9.11 7.03 -9.18
C ASN A 330 9.04 8.20 -10.18
N LEU A 331 9.81 9.24 -9.88
CA LEU A 331 9.61 10.59 -10.41
C LEU A 331 9.74 10.69 -11.94
N PHE A 332 10.49 9.76 -12.54
CA PHE A 332 10.56 9.53 -13.97
C PHE A 332 10.61 8.02 -14.23
N THR A 333 10.05 7.55 -15.35
CA THR A 333 10.22 6.15 -15.74
C THR A 333 11.58 5.89 -16.37
N GLU A 334 11.94 6.68 -17.38
CA GLU A 334 13.24 6.71 -18.04
C GLU A 334 13.33 8.03 -18.79
N LEU A 335 14.51 8.65 -18.85
CA LEU A 335 14.67 9.88 -19.62
C LEU A 335 14.90 9.54 -21.10
N GLY A 336 13.84 9.66 -21.89
CA GLY A 336 13.85 9.41 -23.33
C GLY A 336 14.50 10.54 -24.13
N ILE A 337 15.26 10.17 -25.16
CA ILE A 337 15.77 11.08 -26.21
C ILE A 337 15.31 10.65 -27.60
N ASP A 338 14.37 9.70 -27.67
CA ASP A 338 13.94 9.11 -28.93
C ASP A 338 13.18 10.13 -29.78
N THR A 339 12.37 11.00 -29.15
CA THR A 339 11.57 12.00 -29.86
C THR A 339 12.42 13.01 -30.63
N CYS A 340 13.44 13.60 -30.01
CA CYS A 340 14.33 14.54 -30.71
C CYS A 340 15.11 13.84 -31.82
N LYS A 341 15.53 12.58 -31.63
CA LYS A 341 16.19 11.78 -32.68
C LYS A 341 15.27 11.47 -33.86
N GLU A 342 14.03 11.03 -33.60
CA GLU A 342 13.04 10.72 -34.63
C GLU A 342 12.63 11.98 -35.41
N GLU A 343 12.60 13.14 -34.76
CA GLU A 343 12.35 14.44 -35.39
C GLU A 343 13.60 15.04 -36.09
N GLY A 344 14.76 14.38 -36.04
CA GLY A 344 16.01 14.88 -36.62
C GLY A 344 16.53 16.17 -35.97
N LYS A 345 16.16 16.43 -34.71
CA LYS A 345 16.54 17.62 -33.94
C LYS A 345 17.63 17.29 -32.92
N SER A 346 18.34 18.33 -32.47
CA SER A 346 19.28 18.21 -31.36
C SER A 346 18.55 17.78 -30.07
N CYS A 347 19.19 16.90 -29.30
CA CYS A 347 18.77 16.44 -27.98
C CYS A 347 19.55 17.11 -26.83
N ASP A 348 20.31 18.17 -27.13
CA ASP A 348 21.22 18.82 -26.17
C ASP A 348 20.48 19.43 -24.98
N GLU A 349 19.20 19.75 -25.14
CA GLU A 349 18.33 20.30 -24.10
C GLU A 349 17.56 19.23 -23.32
N SER A 350 17.71 17.96 -23.65
CA SER A 350 17.00 16.86 -22.97
C SER A 350 17.42 16.73 -21.51
N LEU A 351 16.50 16.26 -20.66
CA LEU A 351 16.80 16.00 -19.24
C LEU A 351 17.91 14.94 -19.05
N ARG A 352 18.14 14.09 -20.06
CA ARG A 352 19.22 13.10 -20.05
C ARG A 352 20.60 13.72 -20.25
N VAL A 353 20.69 14.79 -21.03
CA VAL A 353 21.95 15.50 -21.32
C VAL A 353 22.16 16.64 -20.31
N ARG A 354 21.09 17.37 -19.99
CA ARG A 354 21.07 18.48 -19.03
C ARG A 354 20.75 17.98 -17.62
N THR A 355 21.74 17.38 -16.98
CA THR A 355 21.63 16.90 -15.59
C THR A 355 21.31 18.02 -14.61
N ASP A 356 21.71 19.26 -14.91
CA ASP A 356 21.33 20.46 -14.16
C ASP A 356 19.81 20.69 -14.18
N LYS A 357 19.17 20.59 -15.36
CA LYS A 357 17.70 20.69 -15.49
C LYS A 357 17.00 19.52 -14.81
N TYR A 358 17.49 18.29 -15.01
CA TYR A 358 16.96 17.11 -14.32
C TYR A 358 16.97 17.31 -12.80
N ASN A 359 18.09 17.75 -12.25
CA ASN A 359 18.24 17.95 -10.81
C ASN A 359 17.31 19.07 -10.31
N GLN A 360 17.17 20.17 -11.06
CA GLN A 360 16.23 21.24 -10.73
C GLN A 360 14.77 20.74 -10.70
N TRP A 361 14.33 20.05 -11.75
CA TRP A 361 12.98 19.48 -11.83
C TRP A 361 12.70 18.52 -10.68
N THR A 362 13.69 17.69 -10.36
CA THR A 362 13.60 16.70 -9.29
C THR A 362 13.49 17.36 -7.91
N LYS A 363 14.23 18.45 -7.66
CA LYS A 363 14.10 19.25 -6.42
C LYS A 363 12.72 19.87 -6.30
N ASP A 364 12.25 20.51 -7.36
CA ASP A 364 10.98 21.24 -7.35
C ASP A 364 9.79 20.30 -7.19
N VAL A 365 9.78 19.17 -7.89
CA VAL A 365 8.71 18.16 -7.74
C VAL A 365 8.75 17.47 -6.39
N THR A 366 9.95 17.19 -5.84
CA THR A 366 10.09 16.62 -4.50
C THR A 366 9.48 17.57 -3.48
N LYS A 367 9.83 18.86 -3.54
CA LYS A 367 9.26 19.90 -2.67
C LYS A 367 7.75 19.97 -2.81
N ALA A 368 7.23 19.94 -4.04
CA ALA A 368 5.79 19.99 -4.30
C ALA A 368 5.06 18.78 -3.71
N ILE A 369 5.56 17.56 -3.95
CA ILE A 369 4.98 16.32 -3.40
C ILE A 369 5.01 16.37 -1.86
N ARG A 370 6.14 16.72 -1.24
CA ARG A 370 6.24 16.83 0.22
C ARG A 370 5.30 17.90 0.78
N GLY A 371 5.16 19.02 0.07
CA GLY A 371 4.25 20.12 0.43
C GLY A 371 2.77 19.75 0.45
N THR A 372 2.36 18.66 -0.22
CA THR A 372 0.98 18.16 -0.13
C THR A 372 0.61 17.61 1.27
N GLY A 373 1.61 17.28 2.09
CA GLY A 373 1.44 16.80 3.47
C GLY A 373 0.86 15.38 3.57
N GLY A 374 0.26 15.04 4.72
CA GLY A 374 -0.27 13.69 4.96
C GLY A 374 0.83 12.63 4.87
N LYS A 375 0.52 11.45 4.30
CA LYS A 375 1.54 10.41 4.13
C LYS A 375 2.60 10.76 3.08
N ASN A 376 2.32 11.70 2.17
CA ASN A 376 3.32 12.13 1.17
C ASN A 376 4.52 12.84 1.80
N ALA A 377 4.40 13.40 3.00
CA ALA A 377 5.54 13.98 3.72
C ALA A 377 6.66 12.97 4.00
N LYS A 378 6.33 11.67 4.05
CA LYS A 378 7.27 10.58 4.37
C LYS A 378 7.10 9.36 3.44
N ARG A 379 6.50 9.56 2.27
CA ARG A 379 6.31 8.52 1.24
C ARG A 379 7.63 8.26 0.53
N ILE A 380 7.93 7.01 0.18
CA ILE A 380 9.09 6.68 -0.63
C ILE A 380 8.98 7.39 -1.99
N LEU A 381 9.98 8.23 -2.31
CA LEU A 381 10.19 8.77 -3.65
C LEU A 381 11.41 8.10 -4.26
N ILE A 382 11.33 7.78 -5.55
CA ILE A 382 12.35 7.02 -6.28
C ILE A 382 12.88 7.89 -7.42
N LEU A 383 14.16 8.24 -7.33
CA LEU A 383 14.89 9.09 -8.27
C LEU A 383 15.38 8.24 -9.45
N ALA A 384 15.09 8.65 -10.67
CA ALA A 384 15.53 7.92 -11.86
C ALA A 384 16.99 8.26 -12.20
N SER A 385 17.78 7.27 -12.61
CA SER A 385 19.12 7.55 -13.15
C SER A 385 19.03 8.41 -14.42
N PRO A 386 19.71 9.57 -14.50
CA PRO A 386 19.64 10.46 -15.66
C PRO A 386 20.02 9.76 -16.97
N GLY A 387 21.10 8.98 -16.97
CA GLY A 387 21.55 8.22 -18.14
C GLY A 387 20.88 6.86 -18.32
N LYS A 388 19.85 6.55 -17.53
CA LYS A 388 19.11 5.27 -17.42
C LYS A 388 19.84 4.13 -16.72
N THR A 389 21.17 4.11 -16.73
CA THR A 389 21.94 2.98 -16.19
C THR A 389 22.44 3.25 -14.79
N ALA A 390 22.89 2.22 -14.08
CA ALA A 390 23.47 2.40 -12.74
C ALA A 390 24.73 3.27 -12.73
N LYS A 391 25.45 3.36 -13.87
CA LYS A 391 26.67 4.16 -14.00
C LYS A 391 26.40 5.66 -13.85
N ASP A 392 25.21 6.10 -14.22
CA ASP A 392 24.81 7.52 -14.25
C ASP A 392 24.09 7.95 -12.95
N LEU A 393 23.92 7.04 -11.97
CA LEU A 393 23.38 7.38 -10.65
C LEU A 393 24.16 8.51 -9.92
N PRO A 394 25.50 8.61 -10.02
CA PRO A 394 26.25 9.70 -9.40
C PRO A 394 25.90 11.10 -9.92
N ASP A 395 25.20 11.22 -11.05
CA ASP A 395 24.78 12.52 -11.63
C ASP A 395 23.57 13.12 -10.90
N ILE A 396 22.93 12.34 -10.01
CA ILE A 396 21.85 12.82 -9.13
C ILE A 396 22.46 13.68 -8.03
N ASP A 397 22.02 14.93 -7.95
CA ASP A 397 22.48 15.89 -6.95
C ASP A 397 22.18 15.42 -5.51
N PRO A 398 23.20 15.25 -4.65
CA PRO A 398 23.02 14.87 -3.25
C PRO A 398 22.08 15.76 -2.44
N GLU A 399 21.94 17.04 -2.81
CA GLU A 399 21.02 17.97 -2.15
C GLU A 399 19.55 17.49 -2.18
N ILE A 400 19.19 16.65 -3.15
CA ILE A 400 17.82 16.10 -3.28
C ILE A 400 17.51 15.11 -2.16
N TYR A 401 18.49 14.30 -1.74
CA TYR A 401 18.25 13.15 -0.86
C TYR A 401 18.99 13.19 0.47
N LYS A 402 20.03 14.02 0.64
CA LYS A 402 20.84 14.04 1.87
C LYS A 402 20.04 14.34 3.14
N ASN A 403 18.96 15.10 3.02
CA ASN A 403 18.08 15.52 4.13
C ASN A 403 16.70 14.83 4.11
N ASP A 404 16.47 13.90 3.18
CA ASP A 404 15.20 13.16 3.08
C ASP A 404 15.46 11.65 3.21
N PRO A 405 15.15 11.04 4.38
CA PRO A 405 15.43 9.62 4.62
C PRO A 405 14.45 8.67 3.90
N TYR A 406 13.48 9.20 3.14
CA TYR A 406 12.47 8.43 2.41
C TYR A 406 12.72 8.46 0.90
N MET A 407 14.00 8.45 0.51
CA MET A 407 14.46 8.44 -0.87
C MET A 407 15.05 7.09 -1.26
N MET A 408 14.88 6.74 -2.53
CA MET A 408 15.56 5.63 -3.21
C MET A 408 15.95 6.06 -4.62
N ALA A 409 16.78 5.28 -5.30
CA ALA A 409 17.09 5.50 -6.70
C ALA A 409 16.73 4.30 -7.57
N GLU A 410 16.50 4.52 -8.85
CA GLU A 410 16.26 3.47 -9.83
C GLU A 410 17.11 3.61 -11.08
N TRP A 411 17.31 2.47 -11.73
CA TRP A 411 18.09 2.31 -12.95
C TRP A 411 17.56 1.10 -13.74
N HIS A 412 17.96 0.99 -15.00
CA HIS A 412 17.51 -0.03 -15.95
C HIS A 412 18.69 -0.85 -16.53
N LEU A 413 18.41 -2.08 -16.97
CA LEU A 413 19.35 -2.93 -17.71
C LEU A 413 18.63 -3.83 -18.73
N TYR A 414 19.17 -3.96 -19.93
CA TYR A 414 18.58 -4.79 -20.99
C TYR A 414 19.64 -5.71 -21.62
N ALA A 415 19.33 -7.00 -21.77
CA ALA A 415 20.27 -8.01 -22.29
C ALA A 415 20.75 -7.76 -23.73
N SER A 416 19.92 -7.09 -24.54
CA SER A 416 20.25 -6.69 -25.91
C SER A 416 20.93 -5.32 -26.00
N GLY A 417 21.15 -4.66 -24.86
CA GLY A 417 21.44 -3.23 -24.81
C GLY A 417 20.18 -2.38 -25.05
N PRO A 418 20.21 -1.08 -24.69
CA PRO A 418 19.08 -0.17 -24.84
C PRO A 418 18.86 0.32 -26.29
N ASN A 419 19.41 -0.37 -27.30
CA ASN A 419 19.58 0.18 -28.64
C ASN A 419 18.58 -0.44 -29.63
N LYS A 420 17.85 0.41 -30.36
CA LYS A 420 16.78 -0.02 -31.30
C LYS A 420 17.29 -0.47 -32.67
N VAL A 421 18.60 -0.65 -32.82
CA VAL A 421 19.25 -0.97 -34.10
C VAL A 421 19.46 -2.47 -34.21
N LYS A 422 19.00 -3.07 -35.31
CA LYS A 422 18.94 -4.53 -35.55
C LYS A 422 20.26 -5.29 -35.33
N ASP A 423 21.40 -4.60 -35.39
CA ASP A 423 22.75 -5.16 -35.26
C ASP A 423 23.60 -4.45 -34.18
N SER A 424 22.96 -3.78 -33.22
CA SER A 424 23.70 -3.17 -32.09
C SER A 424 24.37 -4.22 -31.20
N GLN A 425 25.40 -3.77 -30.47
CA GLN A 425 26.17 -4.60 -29.54
C GLN A 425 25.25 -5.36 -28.55
N LYS A 426 25.23 -6.69 -28.66
CA LYS A 426 24.57 -7.57 -27.69
C LYS A 426 25.32 -7.51 -26.35
N PHE A 427 24.59 -7.27 -25.25
CA PHE A 427 25.18 -7.30 -23.91
C PHE A 427 25.41 -8.74 -23.42
N TRP A 428 24.63 -9.70 -23.96
CA TRP A 428 24.71 -11.13 -23.66
C TRP A 428 24.76 -12.00 -24.94
N SER A 429 25.54 -13.07 -24.94
CA SER A 429 25.60 -14.07 -26.03
C SER A 429 25.91 -15.47 -25.50
N GLY A 430 25.30 -16.50 -26.09
CA GLY A 430 25.47 -17.89 -25.69
C GLY A 430 25.10 -18.16 -24.22
N ASP A 431 26.07 -18.64 -23.43
CA ASP A 431 25.92 -18.84 -21.99
C ASP A 431 26.40 -17.64 -21.14
N GLY A 432 26.82 -16.57 -21.79
CA GLY A 432 27.33 -15.35 -21.19
C GLY A 432 28.77 -15.45 -20.67
N LYS A 433 29.44 -16.61 -20.73
CA LYS A 433 30.81 -16.75 -20.21
C LYS A 433 31.83 -15.90 -20.99
N SER A 434 31.57 -15.65 -22.27
CA SER A 434 32.38 -14.78 -23.12
C SER A 434 32.09 -13.28 -22.87
N GLY A 435 32.10 -12.84 -21.61
CA GLY A 435 31.97 -11.43 -21.20
C GLY A 435 30.58 -10.98 -20.76
N GLY A 436 29.49 -11.64 -21.18
CA GLY A 436 28.12 -11.25 -20.80
C GLY A 436 27.85 -11.27 -19.29
N GLN A 437 28.41 -12.26 -18.58
CA GLN A 437 28.35 -12.35 -17.11
C GLN A 437 29.12 -11.20 -16.45
N ALA A 438 30.34 -10.92 -16.91
CA ALA A 438 31.15 -9.81 -16.41
C ALA A 438 30.45 -8.46 -16.64
N ASN A 439 29.82 -8.27 -17.80
CA ASN A 439 29.05 -7.06 -18.08
C ASN A 439 27.88 -6.87 -17.10
N VAL A 440 27.15 -7.95 -16.78
CA VAL A 440 26.06 -7.94 -15.78
C VAL A 440 26.60 -7.57 -14.39
N GLU A 441 27.68 -8.22 -13.96
CA GLU A 441 28.32 -7.97 -12.68
C GLU A 441 28.80 -6.52 -12.58
N GLU A 442 29.44 -6.01 -13.64
CA GLU A 442 29.88 -4.62 -13.74
C GLU A 442 28.70 -3.64 -13.63
N ALA A 443 27.63 -3.87 -14.39
CA ALA A 443 26.43 -3.04 -14.36
C ALA A 443 25.81 -2.98 -12.95
N ILE A 444 25.70 -4.12 -12.27
CA ILE A 444 25.20 -4.21 -10.88
C ILE A 444 26.20 -3.56 -9.90
N SER A 445 27.50 -3.65 -10.18
CA SER A 445 28.55 -3.09 -9.31
C SER A 445 28.42 -1.57 -9.17
N TYR A 446 28.04 -0.85 -10.23
CA TYR A 446 27.81 0.60 -10.17
C TYR A 446 26.68 0.94 -9.17
N ALA A 447 25.57 0.19 -9.19
CA ALA A 447 24.44 0.41 -8.29
C ALA A 447 24.80 0.12 -6.83
N THR A 448 25.53 -0.98 -6.59
CA THR A 448 25.94 -1.34 -5.23
C THR A 448 27.02 -0.40 -4.67
N THR A 449 27.94 0.06 -5.51
CA THR A 449 28.97 1.05 -5.14
C THR A 449 28.32 2.40 -4.81
N PHE A 450 27.40 2.86 -5.65
CA PHE A 450 26.61 4.06 -5.39
C PHE A 450 25.83 3.95 -4.07
N SER A 451 25.12 2.85 -3.84
CA SER A 451 24.37 2.62 -2.60
C SER A 451 25.28 2.63 -1.36
N LYS A 452 26.47 2.00 -1.44
CA LYS A 452 27.45 2.00 -0.34
C LYS A 452 28.02 3.39 -0.05
N LYS A 453 28.28 4.18 -1.09
CA LYS A 453 28.87 5.52 -0.97
C LYS A 453 27.87 6.55 -0.41
N THR A 454 26.61 6.47 -0.83
CA THR A 454 25.60 7.50 -0.56
C THR A 454 24.60 7.11 0.53
N GLY A 455 24.47 5.82 0.82
CA GLY A 455 23.38 5.28 1.65
C GLY A 455 22.04 5.18 0.92
N LEU A 456 21.93 5.65 -0.32
CA LEU A 456 20.69 5.62 -1.10
C LEU A 456 20.48 4.23 -1.71
N LEU A 457 19.47 3.51 -1.23
CA LEU A 457 19.15 2.17 -1.75
C LEU A 457 18.57 2.24 -3.15
N THR A 458 18.91 1.22 -3.95
CA THR A 458 18.49 1.14 -5.35
C THR A 458 17.40 0.08 -5.59
N TYR A 459 16.66 0.29 -6.66
CA TYR A 459 15.65 -0.60 -7.22
C TYR A 459 15.83 -0.64 -8.75
N LEU A 460 15.75 -1.82 -9.36
CA LEU A 460 15.87 -1.96 -10.81
C LEU A 460 14.49 -1.77 -11.47
N GLY A 461 14.25 -0.56 -11.99
CA GLY A 461 12.95 -0.11 -12.48
C GLY A 461 12.41 -0.88 -13.68
N ALA A 462 13.31 -1.35 -14.54
CA ALA A 462 12.97 -2.19 -15.67
C ALA A 462 14.18 -3.01 -16.10
N TRP A 463 13.92 -4.28 -16.41
CA TRP A 463 14.86 -5.10 -17.17
C TRP A 463 14.13 -6.04 -18.10
N MET A 464 14.85 -6.55 -19.09
CA MET A 464 14.34 -7.61 -19.97
C MET A 464 15.44 -8.56 -20.41
N PRO A 465 15.10 -9.85 -20.58
CA PRO A 465 15.99 -10.82 -21.20
C PRO A 465 15.95 -10.77 -22.73
N GLN A 466 15.03 -10.02 -23.33
CA GLN A 466 14.83 -9.87 -24.76
C GLN A 466 14.65 -8.39 -25.14
N ASP A 467 14.85 -8.06 -26.40
CA ASP A 467 14.63 -6.71 -26.93
C ASP A 467 13.16 -6.45 -27.29
N ASN A 468 12.69 -5.21 -27.11
CA ASN A 468 11.38 -4.74 -27.55
C ASN A 468 11.25 -4.54 -29.07
N THR A 469 12.34 -4.69 -29.83
CA THR A 469 12.39 -4.35 -31.27
C THR A 469 12.85 -5.48 -32.21
N LYS A 470 12.59 -6.75 -31.87
CA LYS A 470 13.00 -7.96 -32.65
C LYS A 470 14.50 -8.27 -32.57
N GLY A 471 15.13 -8.01 -31.43
CA GLY A 471 16.55 -8.28 -31.21
C GLY A 471 16.95 -9.76 -31.28
N ASN A 472 18.22 -9.98 -31.59
CA ASN A 472 18.83 -11.28 -31.92
C ASN A 472 19.13 -12.20 -30.69
N ILE A 473 18.35 -12.18 -29.60
CA ILE A 473 18.55 -13.10 -28.46
C ILE A 473 17.64 -14.31 -28.61
N THR A 474 18.23 -15.52 -28.61
CA THR A 474 17.49 -16.79 -28.63
C THR A 474 16.81 -17.05 -27.28
N GLU A 475 15.77 -17.88 -27.26
CA GLU A 475 15.09 -18.27 -26.02
C GLU A 475 16.06 -18.87 -24.99
N THR A 476 16.98 -19.73 -25.43
CA THR A 476 18.03 -20.31 -24.59
C THR A 476 18.93 -19.25 -23.96
N GLU A 477 19.36 -18.26 -24.73
CA GLU A 477 20.17 -17.14 -24.21
C GLU A 477 19.36 -16.30 -23.20
N ALA A 478 18.10 -16.00 -23.49
CA ALA A 478 17.20 -15.27 -22.61
C ALA A 478 17.01 -15.99 -21.26
N ILE A 479 16.84 -17.32 -21.27
CA ILE A 479 16.72 -18.14 -20.06
C ILE A 479 18.02 -18.11 -19.25
N LYS A 480 19.18 -18.29 -19.91
CA LYS A 480 20.50 -18.29 -19.25
C LYS A 480 20.81 -16.93 -18.64
N PHE A 481 20.59 -15.85 -19.39
CA PHE A 481 20.72 -14.48 -18.89
C PHE A 481 19.79 -14.25 -17.69
N SER A 482 18.50 -14.59 -17.80
CA SER A 482 17.53 -14.38 -16.72
C SER A 482 17.93 -15.08 -15.42
N ARG A 483 18.40 -16.33 -15.51
CA ARG A 483 18.85 -17.10 -14.34
C ARG A 483 20.04 -16.43 -13.66
N PHE A 484 21.09 -16.14 -14.42
CA PHE A 484 22.29 -15.49 -13.90
C PHE A 484 21.98 -14.10 -13.33
N PHE A 485 21.23 -13.29 -14.08
CA PHE A 485 20.89 -11.93 -13.71
C PHE A 485 20.07 -11.86 -12.42
N VAL A 486 19.02 -12.67 -12.29
CA VAL A 486 18.20 -12.72 -11.07
C VAL A 486 18.99 -13.26 -9.88
N GLU A 487 19.89 -14.22 -10.10
CA GLU A 487 20.78 -14.71 -9.04
C GLU A 487 21.68 -13.59 -8.49
N GLU A 488 22.30 -12.81 -9.37
CA GLU A 488 23.14 -11.67 -8.97
C GLU A 488 22.34 -10.58 -8.25
N LEU A 489 21.15 -10.22 -8.73
CA LEU A 489 20.28 -9.26 -8.03
C LEU A 489 19.91 -9.74 -6.62
N ARG A 490 19.59 -11.03 -6.47
CA ARG A 490 19.27 -11.63 -5.16
C ARG A 490 20.48 -11.60 -4.22
N LYS A 491 21.68 -11.95 -4.69
CA LYS A 491 22.92 -11.86 -3.90
C LYS A 491 23.16 -10.44 -3.37
N LYS A 492 22.76 -9.41 -4.13
CA LYS A 492 22.92 -7.99 -3.75
C LYS A 492 21.69 -7.37 -3.10
N ASN A 493 20.61 -8.12 -2.85
CA ASN A 493 19.33 -7.63 -2.31
C ASN A 493 18.71 -6.47 -3.12
N ILE A 494 18.92 -6.42 -4.43
CA ILE A 494 18.34 -5.40 -5.30
C ILE A 494 16.98 -5.90 -5.77
N PRO A 495 15.85 -5.24 -5.46
CA PRO A 495 14.54 -5.58 -5.99
C PRO A 495 14.42 -5.10 -7.44
N TRP A 496 13.49 -5.69 -8.19
CA TRP A 496 13.34 -5.40 -9.62
C TRP A 496 11.90 -5.46 -10.09
N SER A 497 11.67 -4.81 -11.23
CA SER A 497 10.50 -5.06 -12.06
C SER A 497 10.91 -5.52 -13.45
N LEU A 498 10.37 -6.66 -13.89
CA LEU A 498 10.49 -7.08 -15.28
C LEU A 498 9.65 -6.14 -16.16
N ASN A 499 10.20 -5.71 -17.30
CA ASN A 499 9.49 -4.82 -18.21
C ASN A 499 8.37 -5.58 -18.94
N VAL A 500 7.20 -4.95 -19.05
CA VAL A 500 6.04 -5.39 -19.85
C VAL A 500 5.40 -6.71 -19.39
N LEU A 501 4.27 -6.62 -18.71
CA LEU A 501 3.38 -7.75 -18.39
C LEU A 501 2.19 -7.88 -19.36
N ASP A 502 2.06 -6.97 -20.33
CA ASP A 502 0.80 -6.67 -21.04
C ASP A 502 0.74 -7.22 -22.48
N ASN A 503 1.56 -8.23 -22.83
CA ASN A 503 1.54 -8.84 -24.16
C ASN A 503 0.46 -9.92 -24.27
#